data_AF-A0A3S1N738-F1
#
_entry.id   AF-A0A3S1N738-F1
#
_cell.length_a   1.000
_cell.length_b   1.000
_cell.length_c   1.000
_cell.angle_alpha   90.00
_cell.angle_beta   90.00
_cell.angle_gamma   90.00
#
_symmetry.space_group_name_H-M   'P 1'
#
loop_
_entity.id
_entity.type
_entity.pdbx_description
1 polymer ?
#
loop_
_entity_poly.entity_id
_entity_poly.type
_entity_poly.pdbx_seq_one_letter_code
_entity_poly.pdbx_strand_id
1 'polypeptide(L)'
;MNIKAICIGAFALSMLSGVAFAGALDEPSNMQPFFTDSRMQTMKSSADFAVAWKATPKTTQDAMMKECNDAAMSKPHAQFCAQLFALGHHS
;
A
#
# COMPACT_ATOMS: atom_id res chain seq x y z
N MET A 1 -23.94 -7.67 22.90
CA MET A 1 -24.00 -8.35 21.58
C MET A 1 -24.57 -7.31 20.61
N ASN A 2 -23.78 -6.47 19.95
CA ASN A 2 -22.81 -6.67 18.86
C ASN A 2 -23.44 -7.14 17.53
N ILE A 3 -23.07 -6.42 16.46
CA ILE A 3 -23.37 -6.60 15.02
C ILE A 3 -24.76 -6.04 14.66
N LYS A 4 -24.95 -5.16 13.66
CA LYS A 4 -24.31 -5.20 12.33
C LYS A 4 -24.20 -3.80 11.70
N ALA A 5 -23.00 -3.53 11.18
CA ALA A 5 -22.73 -2.44 10.25
C ALA A 5 -23.52 -2.65 8.95
N ILE A 6 -24.31 -1.65 8.57
CA ILE A 6 -24.82 -1.50 7.21
C ILE A 6 -24.29 -0.16 6.70
N CYS A 7 -23.07 -0.19 6.18
CA CYS A 7 -22.55 0.83 5.29
C CYS A 7 -22.00 0.12 4.06
N ILE A 8 -22.88 -0.40 3.21
CA ILE A 8 -22.50 -0.77 1.85
C ILE A 8 -22.72 0.47 0.99
N GLY A 9 -21.73 1.36 1.04
CA GLY A 9 -21.60 2.44 0.08
C GLY A 9 -21.28 1.82 -1.27
N ALA A 10 -22.19 1.98 -2.22
CA ALA A 10 -21.91 1.75 -3.63
C ALA A 10 -20.86 2.78 -4.06
N PHE A 11 -19.63 2.33 -4.29
CA PHE A 11 -18.62 3.14 -4.97
C PHE A 11 -18.26 2.46 -6.28
N ALA A 12 -18.51 3.22 -7.35
CA ALA A 12 -18.40 2.80 -8.73
C ALA A 12 -17.00 2.29 -9.08
N LEU A 13 -16.97 1.21 -9.86
CA LEU A 13 -15.80 0.71 -10.58
C LEU A 13 -15.32 1.76 -11.57
N SER A 14 -14.46 2.68 -11.15
CA SER A 14 -13.58 3.38 -12.08
C SER A 14 -12.39 2.46 -12.36
N MET A 15 -12.44 1.79 -13.51
CA MET A 15 -11.25 1.21 -14.12
C MET A 15 -10.26 2.35 -14.37
N LEU A 16 -9.27 2.50 -13.50
CA LEU A 16 -8.05 3.24 -13.84
C LEU A 16 -7.21 2.32 -14.72
N SER A 17 -7.51 2.34 -16.02
CA SER A 17 -6.53 2.04 -17.06
C SER A 17 -5.48 3.15 -17.03
N GLY A 18 -4.49 3.01 -16.16
CA GLY A 18 -3.34 3.90 -16.06
C GLY A 18 -2.08 3.08 -16.19
N VAL A 19 -1.45 3.19 -17.36
CA VAL A 19 -0.05 2.86 -17.68
C VAL A 19 0.78 2.25 -16.54
N ALA A 20 1.14 0.97 -16.68
CA ALA A 20 2.13 0.32 -15.85
C ALA A 20 3.47 1.07 -15.99
N PHE A 21 3.73 1.94 -15.04
CA PHE A 21 5.10 2.25 -14.67
C PHE A 21 5.53 1.06 -13.83
N ALA A 22 6.39 0.19 -14.37
CA ALA A 22 7.00 -0.92 -13.64
C ALA A 22 7.91 -0.36 -12.51
N GLY A 23 7.27 0.16 -11.48
CA GLY A 23 7.86 0.63 -10.23
C GLY A 23 7.73 -0.45 -9.16
N ALA A 24 8.51 -0.33 -8.10
CA ALA A 24 8.45 -1.22 -6.95
C ALA A 24 7.05 -1.26 -6.30
N LEU A 25 6.26 -0.19 -6.43
CA LEU A 25 4.86 -0.11 -5.98
C LEU A 25 3.85 -0.72 -6.98
N ASP A 26 4.19 -0.81 -8.26
CA ASP A 26 3.32 -1.40 -9.30
C ASP A 26 3.46 -2.94 -9.33
N GLU A 27 4.63 -3.43 -8.92
CA GLU A 27 4.94 -4.85 -8.83
C GLU A 27 4.16 -5.53 -7.68
N PRO A 28 3.16 -6.38 -7.99
CA PRO A 28 2.29 -6.98 -6.98
C PRO A 28 3.07 -7.86 -6.00
N SER A 29 4.19 -8.45 -6.44
CA SER A 29 5.02 -9.31 -5.58
C SER A 29 5.73 -8.52 -4.46
N ASN A 30 6.03 -7.25 -4.67
CA ASN A 30 6.62 -6.38 -3.66
C ASN A 30 5.54 -5.82 -2.71
N MET A 31 4.33 -5.59 -3.21
CA MET A 31 3.23 -4.98 -2.46
C MET A 31 2.39 -5.98 -1.67
N GLN A 32 2.13 -7.17 -2.21
CA GLN A 32 1.37 -8.24 -1.54
C GLN A 32 1.73 -8.49 -0.07
N PRO A 33 3.00 -8.55 0.36
CA PRO A 33 3.33 -8.82 1.76
C PRO A 33 2.80 -7.75 2.74
N PHE A 34 2.42 -6.57 2.27
CA PHE A 34 1.87 -5.47 3.07
C PHE A 34 0.33 -5.48 3.17
N PHE A 35 -0.35 -6.33 2.40
CA PHE A 35 -1.80 -6.44 2.40
C PHE A 35 -2.25 -7.78 2.99
N THR A 36 -3.45 -7.81 3.56
CA THR A 36 -4.05 -9.05 4.09
C THR A 36 -4.73 -9.88 3.02
N ASP A 37 -5.02 -9.26 1.87
CA ASP A 37 -5.72 -9.86 0.74
C ASP A 37 -4.92 -9.72 -0.54
N SER A 38 -5.07 -10.71 -1.41
CA SER A 38 -4.43 -10.79 -2.73
C SER A 38 -4.94 -9.73 -3.71
N ARG A 39 -5.99 -8.99 -3.35
CA ARG A 39 -6.49 -7.83 -4.10
C ARG A 39 -5.79 -6.53 -3.71
N MET A 40 -4.93 -6.55 -2.69
CA MET A 40 -4.22 -5.38 -2.16
C MET A 40 -5.17 -4.24 -1.79
N GLN A 41 -6.33 -4.58 -1.22
CA GLN A 41 -7.36 -3.61 -0.79
C GLN A 41 -7.28 -3.32 0.69
N THR A 42 -7.01 -4.33 1.52
CA THR A 42 -6.87 -4.16 2.96
C THR A 42 -5.42 -4.27 3.36
N MET A 43 -4.87 -3.16 3.85
CA MET A 43 -3.51 -3.13 4.38
C MET A 43 -3.44 -3.89 5.70
N LYS A 44 -2.28 -4.47 5.97
CA LYS A 44 -1.97 -5.06 7.27
C LYS A 44 -1.97 -4.01 8.38
N SER A 45 -2.08 -4.49 9.63
CA SER A 45 -1.92 -3.63 10.80
C SER A 45 -0.54 -2.97 10.79
N SER A 46 -0.37 -1.81 11.42
CA SER A 46 0.92 -1.11 11.44
C SER A 46 2.07 -1.98 11.98
N ALA A 47 1.78 -2.88 12.93
CA ALA A 47 2.74 -3.83 13.47
C ALA A 47 3.18 -4.87 12.42
N ASP A 48 2.23 -5.48 11.73
CA ASP A 48 2.52 -6.47 10.70
C ASP A 48 3.13 -5.84 9.44
N PHE A 49 2.74 -4.61 9.10
CA PHE A 49 3.36 -3.82 8.06
C PHE A 49 4.83 -3.55 8.40
N ALA A 50 5.14 -3.14 9.64
CA ALA A 50 6.52 -2.92 10.07
C ALA A 50 7.37 -4.19 9.96
N VAL A 51 6.79 -5.36 10.26
CA VAL A 51 7.46 -6.67 10.08
C VAL A 51 7.72 -6.95 8.60
N ALA A 52 6.71 -6.75 7.74
CA ALA A 52 6.86 -6.91 6.29
C ALA A 52 7.90 -5.93 5.70
N TRP A 53 7.91 -4.68 6.19
CA TRP A 53 8.87 -3.66 5.79
C TRP A 53 10.30 -4.06 6.17
N LYS A 54 10.51 -4.53 7.40
CA LYS A 54 11.82 -5.02 7.85
C LYS A 54 12.29 -6.26 7.08
N ALA A 55 11.36 -7.10 6.62
CA ALA A 55 11.66 -8.26 5.78
C ALA A 55 11.95 -7.90 4.31
N THR A 56 11.55 -6.69 3.89
CA THR A 56 11.75 -6.21 2.52
C THR A 56 13.22 -5.83 2.30
N PRO A 57 13.86 -6.20 1.18
CA PRO A 57 15.24 -5.81 0.90
C PRO A 57 15.41 -4.29 0.88
N LYS A 58 16.54 -3.78 1.38
CA LYS A 58 16.83 -2.32 1.39
C LYS A 58 16.68 -1.66 0.02
N THR A 59 17.13 -2.32 -1.04
CA THR A 59 17.00 -1.82 -2.42
C THR A 59 15.54 -1.59 -2.82
N THR A 60 14.64 -2.48 -2.38
CA THR A 60 13.20 -2.36 -2.62
C THR A 60 12.58 -1.30 -1.72
N GLN A 61 13.02 -1.20 -0.45
CA GLN A 61 12.60 -0.13 0.44
C GLN A 61 12.94 1.27 -0.13
N ASP A 62 14.16 1.45 -0.63
CA ASP A 62 14.60 2.71 -1.24
C ASP A 62 13.78 3.05 -2.51
N ALA A 63 13.48 2.04 -3.33
CA ALA A 63 12.63 2.21 -4.51
C ALA A 63 11.19 2.61 -4.14
N MET A 64 10.59 1.92 -3.15
CA MET A 64 9.25 2.23 -2.64
C MET A 64 9.19 3.63 -2.02
N MET A 65 10.19 4.00 -1.21
CA MET A 65 10.31 5.35 -0.65
C MET A 65 10.43 6.41 -1.75
N LYS A 66 11.24 6.15 -2.78
CA LYS A 66 11.42 7.07 -3.91
C LYS A 66 10.13 7.27 -4.69
N GLU A 67 9.40 6.19 -4.97
CA GLU A 67 8.11 6.25 -5.66
C GLU A 67 7.02 6.89 -4.79
N CYS A 68 7.06 6.68 -3.48
CA CYS A 68 6.18 7.38 -2.54
C CYS A 68 6.48 8.88 -2.41
N ASN A 69 7.70 9.32 -2.70
CA ASN A 69 8.06 10.74 -2.80
C ASN A 69 7.71 11.36 -4.17
N ASP A 70 7.45 10.54 -5.17
CA ASP A 70 7.03 11.00 -6.49
C ASP A 70 5.51 11.24 -6.51
N ALA A 71 5.09 12.47 -6.85
CA ALA A 71 3.69 12.87 -6.82
C ALA A 71 2.81 12.20 -7.90
N ALA A 72 3.40 11.64 -8.97
CA ALA A 72 2.68 10.86 -9.96
C ALA A 72 2.49 9.41 -9.50
N MET A 73 3.52 8.83 -8.87
CA MET A 73 3.51 7.43 -8.41
C MET A 73 2.83 7.21 -7.06
N SER A 74 2.90 8.20 -6.16
CA SER A 74 2.23 8.13 -4.85
C SER A 74 0.72 8.25 -4.91
N LYS A 75 0.14 8.85 -5.96
CA LYS A 75 -1.32 9.01 -6.10
C LYS A 75 -2.10 7.68 -6.07
N PRO A 76 -1.77 6.66 -6.88
CA PRO A 76 -2.44 5.37 -6.82
C PRO A 76 -2.17 4.61 -5.51
N HIS A 77 -1.04 4.89 -4.85
CA HIS A 77 -0.60 4.21 -3.63
C HIS A 77 -0.66 5.10 -2.38
N ALA A 78 -1.52 6.12 -2.36
CA ALA A 78 -1.48 7.19 -1.36
C ALA A 78 -1.65 6.66 0.07
N GLN A 79 -2.52 5.66 0.26
CA GLN A 79 -2.68 5.02 1.57
C GLN A 79 -1.43 4.22 2.00
N PHE A 80 -0.80 3.52 1.06
CA PHE A 80 0.42 2.75 1.33
C PHE A 80 1.56 3.70 1.72
N CYS A 81 1.76 4.76 0.94
CA CYS A 81 2.78 5.76 1.22
C CYS A 81 2.52 6.48 2.54
N ALA A 82 1.26 6.80 2.89
CA ALA A 82 0.93 7.36 4.20
C ALA A 82 1.30 6.43 5.36
N GLN A 83 1.01 5.12 5.24
CA GLN A 83 1.43 4.13 6.24
C GLN A 83 2.96 3.99 6.31
N LEU A 84 3.62 3.98 5.15
CA LEU A 84 5.06 3.92 5.03
C LEU A 84 5.73 5.10 5.75
N PHE A 85 5.25 6.32 5.50
CA PHE A 85 5.75 7.53 6.16
C PHE A 85 5.43 7.53 7.66
N ALA A 86 4.27 7.02 8.06
CA ALA A 86 3.94 6.87 9.48
C ALA A 86 4.91 5.92 10.21
N LEU A 87 5.44 4.91 9.53
CA LEU A 87 6.48 4.03 10.07
C LEU A 87 7.88 4.68 10.02
N GLY A 88 8.20 5.39 8.93
CA GLY A 88 9.47 6.08 8.76
C GLY A 88 9.69 7.21 9.77
N HIS A 89 8.64 7.94 10.14
CA HIS A 89 8.66 8.97 11.19
C HIS A 89 8.81 8.42 12.62
N HIS A 90 8.70 7.10 12.81
CA HIS A 90 8.92 6.43 14.10
C HIS A 90 10.36 5.94 14.30
N SER A 91 11.32 6.43 13.48
CA SER A 91 12.75 6.09 13.56
C SER A 91 13.59 7.21 14.15
#